data_AF-A0A7R9IUB8-F1
#
_entry.id   AF-A0A7R9IUB8-F1
#
_cell.length_a   1.000
_cell.length_b   1.000
_cell.length_c   1.000
_cell.angle_alpha   90.00
_cell.angle_beta   90.00
_cell.angle_gamma   90.00
#
_symmetry.space_group_name_H-M   'P 1'
#
loop_
_entity.id
_entity.type
_entity.pdbx_description
1 polymer ?
#
loop_
_entity_poly.entity_id
_entity_poly.type
_entity_poly.pdbx_seq_one_letter_code
_entity_poly.pdbx_strand_id
1 'polypeptide(L)'
;MNFFSGLEGPEIINSVTGKDERGTASRLSKQGMFSRFMNLVGRVNSRTNIGFGNCPRDYSDVKFLVQDYNMAKDQLVEAFQKAELGTWLKKPMEQDQFELPPQTQEAESPRHRLAQ
;
A
#
# COMPACT_ATOMS: atom_id res chain seq x y z
N MET A 1 -1.62 -14.38 -11.51
CA MET A 1 -3.08 -14.10 -11.43
C MET A 1 -3.42 -13.83 -9.98
N ASN A 2 -4.15 -12.74 -9.70
CA ASN A 2 -4.72 -12.48 -8.37
C ASN A 2 -6.22 -12.15 -8.50
N PHE A 3 -7.00 -12.38 -7.44
CA PHE A 3 -8.44 -12.13 -7.43
C PHE A 3 -8.89 -11.65 -6.05
N PHE A 4 -9.88 -10.75 -6.03
CA PHE A 4 -10.56 -10.31 -4.82
C PHE A 4 -12.06 -10.46 -5.01
N SER A 5 -12.74 -10.94 -3.97
CA SER A 5 -14.20 -10.94 -3.92
C SER A 5 -14.75 -9.53 -4.10
N GLY A 6 -15.77 -9.37 -4.94
CA GLY A 6 -16.40 -8.08 -5.23
C GLY A 6 -15.81 -7.30 -6.40
N LEU A 7 -14.81 -7.85 -7.09
CA LEU A 7 -14.29 -7.29 -8.35
C LEU A 7 -14.80 -8.09 -9.55
N GLU A 8 -14.91 -7.43 -10.69
CA GLU A 8 -15.46 -8.01 -11.93
C GLU A 8 -14.63 -9.19 -12.48
N GLY A 9 -13.37 -9.31 -12.07
CA GLY A 9 -12.53 -10.40 -12.51
C GLY A 9 -11.12 -10.42 -11.93
N PRO A 10 -10.35 -11.46 -12.25
CA PRO A 10 -8.97 -11.60 -11.84
C PRO A 10 -8.07 -10.59 -12.56
N GLU A 11 -7.00 -10.18 -11.87
CA GLU A 11 -5.93 -9.38 -12.46
C GLU A 11 -4.76 -10.28 -12.88
N ILE A 12 -4.33 -10.14 -14.13
CA ILE A 12 -3.20 -10.87 -14.71
C ILE A 12 -2.00 -9.95 -14.74
N ILE A 13 -0.92 -10.38 -14.08
CA ILE A 13 0.31 -9.62 -13.89
C ILE A 13 1.47 -10.47 -14.38
N ASN A 14 2.35 -9.86 -15.15
CA ASN A 14 3.61 -10.46 -15.56
C ASN A 14 4.56 -10.51 -14.34
N SER A 15 5.05 -11.71 -14.01
CA SER A 15 5.90 -11.93 -12.82
C SER A 15 7.30 -11.32 -12.94
N VAL A 16 7.78 -11.05 -14.14
CA VAL A 16 9.09 -10.44 -14.39
C VAL A 16 9.02 -8.92 -14.20
N THR A 17 7.97 -8.27 -14.73
CA THR A 17 7.84 -6.80 -14.67
C THR A 17 7.02 -6.32 -13.47
N GLY A 18 6.21 -7.18 -12.87
CA GLY A 18 5.28 -6.83 -11.79
C GLY A 18 4.09 -5.98 -12.26
N LYS A 19 3.83 -5.93 -13.57
CA LYS A 19 2.81 -5.09 -14.22
C LYS A 19 1.90 -5.91 -15.11
N ASP A 20 0.74 -5.36 -15.47
CA ASP A 20 -0.15 -5.97 -16.47
C ASP A 20 0.44 -5.85 -17.90
N GLU A 21 -0.28 -6.41 -18.88
CA GLU A 21 0.12 -6.36 -20.30
C GLU A 21 0.20 -4.94 -20.86
N ARG A 22 -0.45 -3.97 -20.22
CA ARG A 22 -0.43 -2.54 -20.59
C ARG A 22 0.67 -1.77 -19.87
N GLY A 23 1.46 -2.42 -19.02
CA GLY A 23 2.52 -1.79 -18.22
C GLY A 23 2.01 -1.03 -16.99
N THR A 24 0.74 -1.22 -16.62
CA THR A 24 0.13 -0.60 -15.44
C THR A 24 0.50 -1.40 -14.19
N ALA A 25 0.79 -0.68 -13.10
CA ALA A 25 1.12 -1.32 -11.83
C ALA A 25 -0.10 -2.07 -11.28
N SER A 26 0.13 -3.24 -10.72
CA SER A 26 -0.92 -4.05 -10.08
C SER A 26 -1.64 -3.28 -8.98
N ARG A 27 -2.93 -3.58 -8.76
CA ARG A 27 -3.67 -3.15 -7.55
C ARG A 27 -3.01 -3.60 -6.24
N LEU A 28 -2.23 -4.67 -6.29
CA LEU A 28 -1.42 -5.21 -5.18
C LEU A 28 -0.04 -4.54 -5.04
N SER A 29 0.32 -3.65 -5.95
CA SER A 29 1.56 -2.89 -5.83
C SER A 29 1.58 -2.07 -4.54
N LYS A 30 2.78 -1.70 -4.07
CA LYS A 30 2.92 -0.85 -2.88
C LYS A 30 2.13 0.45 -3.03
N GLN A 31 2.19 1.09 -4.20
CA GLN A 31 1.41 2.29 -4.51
C GLN A 31 -0.10 2.03 -4.50
N GLY A 32 -0.57 0.92 -5.09
CA GLY A 32 -1.99 0.56 -5.10
C GLY A 32 -2.55 0.33 -3.69
N MET A 33 -1.82 -0.43 -2.87
CA MET A 33 -2.21 -0.69 -1.49
C MET A 33 -2.08 0.55 -0.60
N PHE A 34 -1.06 1.38 -0.81
CA PHE A 34 -0.89 2.62 -0.06
C PHE A 34 -1.97 3.64 -0.38
N SER A 35 -2.38 3.77 -1.65
CA SER A 35 -3.52 4.60 -2.05
C SER A 35 -4.81 4.20 -1.33
N ARG A 36 -5.09 2.89 -1.28
CA ARG A 36 -6.24 2.37 -0.52
C ARG A 36 -6.14 2.65 0.97
N PHE A 37 -4.95 2.50 1.56
CA PHE A 37 -4.71 2.84 2.96
C PHE A 37 -4.96 4.32 3.24
N MET A 38 -4.42 5.23 2.43
CA MET A 38 -4.62 6.66 2.58
C MET A 38 -6.09 7.08 2.46
N ASN A 39 -6.87 6.37 1.64
CA ASN A 39 -8.33 6.57 1.57
C ASN A 39 -9.08 6.14 2.85
N LEU A 40 -8.46 5.38 3.75
CA LEU A 40 -9.01 5.00 5.06
C LEU A 40 -8.54 5.91 6.19
N VAL A 41 -7.38 6.55 6.05
CA VAL A 41 -6.82 7.45 7.07
C VAL A 41 -7.82 8.56 7.40
N GLY A 42 -8.14 8.70 8.69
CA GLY A 42 -9.12 9.67 9.19
C GLY A 42 -10.59 9.28 8.99
N ARG A 43 -10.90 8.22 8.21
CA ARG A 43 -12.25 7.64 8.10
C ARG A 43 -12.48 6.50 9.09
N VAL A 44 -11.40 5.90 9.58
CA VAL A 44 -11.41 4.80 10.56
C VAL A 44 -10.48 5.16 11.71
N ASN A 45 -10.89 4.82 12.94
CA ASN A 45 -10.06 4.98 14.12
C ASN A 45 -8.78 4.14 13.99
N SER A 46 -7.62 4.78 14.17
CA SER A 46 -6.33 4.11 14.12
C SER A 46 -5.76 3.87 15.52
N ARG A 47 -5.15 2.70 15.72
CA ARG A 47 -4.34 2.39 16.93
C ARG A 47 -3.06 3.21 17.01
N THR A 48 -2.56 3.71 15.88
CA THR A 48 -1.33 4.52 15.79
C THR A 48 -1.61 6.01 15.85
N ASN A 49 -2.85 6.42 16.17
CA ASN A 49 -3.29 7.82 16.26
C ASN A 49 -3.04 8.66 14.98
N ILE A 50 -2.89 8.00 13.84
CA ILE A 50 -2.82 8.66 12.53
C ILE A 50 -4.22 9.02 12.04
N GLY A 51 -4.33 10.19 11.43
CA GLY A 51 -5.55 10.79 10.92
C GLY A 51 -5.24 11.79 9.80
N PHE A 52 -6.28 12.49 9.33
CA PHE A 52 -6.22 13.31 8.12
C PHE A 52 -5.16 14.42 8.15
N GLY A 53 -4.84 14.96 9.33
CA GLY A 53 -3.92 16.10 9.47
C GLY A 53 -2.49 15.77 9.92
N ASN A 54 -2.22 14.53 10.36
CA ASN A 54 -0.93 14.16 10.94
C ASN A 54 -0.28 12.93 10.28
N CYS A 55 -0.94 12.31 9.31
CA CYS A 55 -0.35 11.20 8.56
C CYS A 55 0.73 11.73 7.60
N PRO A 56 1.97 11.18 7.64
CA PRO A 56 2.99 11.47 6.64
C PRO A 56 2.53 11.10 5.22
N ARG A 57 3.19 11.69 4.22
CA ARG A 57 2.93 11.40 2.80
C ARG A 57 3.85 10.31 2.25
N ASP A 58 5.07 10.20 2.78
CA ASP A 58 6.02 9.19 2.36
C ASP A 58 5.63 7.81 2.91
N TYR A 59 5.68 6.80 2.03
CA TYR A 59 5.28 5.43 2.36
C TYR A 59 6.15 4.79 3.45
N SER A 60 7.46 5.07 3.47
CA SER A 60 8.38 4.53 4.47
C SER A 60 8.12 5.14 5.85
N ASP A 61 7.82 6.44 5.91
CA ASP A 61 7.46 7.13 7.14
C ASP A 61 6.16 6.58 7.73
N VAL A 62 5.13 6.39 6.90
CA VAL A 62 3.85 5.81 7.35
C VAL A 62 4.04 4.41 7.91
N LYS A 63 4.87 3.57 7.28
CA LYS A 63 5.22 2.24 7.80
C LYS A 63 5.97 2.30 9.13
N PHE A 64 6.81 3.31 9.32
CA PHE A 64 7.59 3.47 10.53
C PHE A 64 6.72 3.76 11.76
N LEU A 65 5.57 4.43 11.57
CA LEU A 65 4.64 4.77 12.67
C LEU A 65 4.04 3.56 13.40
N VAL A 66 4.05 2.37 12.80
CA VAL A 66 3.49 1.16 13.43
C VAL A 66 4.54 0.46 14.31
N GLN A 67 4.75 0.97 15.53
CA GLN A 67 5.81 0.50 16.43
C GLN A 67 5.67 -0.98 16.81
N ASP A 68 4.49 -1.44 17.22
CA ASP A 68 4.25 -2.83 17.62
C ASP A 68 4.65 -3.83 16.53
N TYR A 69 4.31 -3.52 15.27
CA TYR A 69 4.68 -4.36 14.12
C TYR A 69 6.18 -4.34 13.87
N ASN A 70 6.82 -3.17 13.95
CA ASN A 70 8.26 -3.05 13.75
C ASN A 70 9.05 -3.82 14.82
N MET A 71 8.63 -3.72 16.09
CA MET A 71 9.21 -4.50 17.19
C MET A 71 9.06 -6.01 16.96
N ALA A 72 7.85 -6.47 16.58
CA ALA A 72 7.62 -7.89 16.29
C ALA A 72 8.48 -8.39 15.11
N LYS A 73 8.61 -7.58 14.05
CA LYS A 73 9.48 -7.87 12.90
C LYS A 73 10.95 -7.96 13.31
N ASP A 74 11.43 -7.09 14.17
CA ASP A 74 12.82 -7.11 14.62
C ASP A 74 13.10 -8.33 15.52
N GLN A 75 12.18 -8.68 16.41
CA GLN A 75 12.26 -9.93 17.19
C GLN A 75 12.29 -11.18 16.31
N LEU A 76 11.50 -11.21 15.23
CA LEU A 76 11.52 -12.31 14.26
C LEU A 76 12.91 -12.44 13.62
N VAL A 77 13.48 -11.34 13.14
CA VAL A 77 14.82 -11.34 12.52
C VAL A 77 15.88 -11.77 13.54
N GLU A 78 15.81 -11.28 14.77
CA GLU A 78 16.73 -11.65 15.84
C GLU A 78 16.62 -13.15 16.18
N ALA A 79 15.42 -13.72 16.17
CA ALA A 79 15.22 -15.15 16.42
C ALA A 79 15.89 -16.02 15.36
N PHE A 80 15.79 -15.67 14.07
CA PHE A 80 16.51 -16.37 13.00
C PHE A 80 18.03 -16.29 13.19
N GLN A 81 18.55 -15.12 13.58
CA GLN A 81 19.97 -14.93 13.84
C GLN A 81 20.44 -15.78 15.03
N LYS A 82 19.69 -15.77 16.15
CA LYS A 82 19.99 -16.55 17.36
C LYS A 82 19.96 -18.06 17.12
N ALA A 83 19.09 -18.51 16.21
CA ALA A 83 19.00 -19.92 15.82
C ALA A 83 20.02 -20.32 14.74
N GLU A 84 20.93 -19.41 14.35
CA GLU A 84 21.95 -19.64 13.31
C GLU A 84 21.35 -20.05 11.94
N LEU A 85 20.14 -19.58 11.64
CA LEU A 85 19.40 -19.89 10.42
C LEU A 85 19.69 -18.90 9.27
N GLY A 86 20.71 -18.05 9.44
CA GLY A 86 21.13 -17.02 8.49
C GLY A 86 20.53 -15.64 8.75
N THR A 87 20.90 -14.69 7.89
CA THR A 87 20.53 -13.27 8.02
C THR A 87 19.40 -12.91 7.08
N TRP A 88 18.39 -12.20 7.61
CA TRP A 88 17.30 -11.68 6.80
C TRP A 88 17.77 -10.57 5.85
N LEU A 89 17.70 -10.83 4.54
CA LEU A 89 18.05 -9.84 3.52
C LEU A 89 16.88 -8.87 3.28
N LYS A 90 17.12 -7.58 3.54
CA LYS A 90 16.16 -6.50 3.28
C LYS A 90 16.42 -5.89 1.91
N LYS A 91 15.36 -5.38 1.28
CA LYS A 91 15.49 -4.53 0.10
C LYS A 91 16.11 -3.18 0.49
N PRO A 92 16.77 -2.48 -0.45
CA PRO A 92 17.22 -1.10 -0.24
C PRO A 92 16.05 -0.19 0.15
N MET A 93 16.32 0.82 0.99
CA MET A 93 15.28 1.68 1.57
C MET A 93 14.58 2.54 0.51
N GLU A 94 15.30 2.84 -0.57
CA GLU A 94 14.85 3.63 -1.72
C GLU A 94 13.62 3.01 -2.38
N GLN A 95 13.42 1.69 -2.23
CA GLN A 95 12.24 1.01 -2.77
C GLN A 95 10.94 1.33 -2.01
N ASP A 96 11.03 1.91 -0.81
CA ASP A 96 9.91 2.34 0.03
C ASP A 96 9.83 3.88 0.16
N GLN A 97 10.83 4.64 -0.31
CA GLN A 97 10.85 6.10 -0.29
C GLN A 97 10.10 6.68 -1.51
N PHE A 98 8.78 6.80 -1.38
CA PHE A 98 7.94 7.41 -2.40
C PHE A 98 6.66 7.99 -1.79
N GLU A 99 6.11 9.01 -2.46
CA GLU A 99 4.78 9.55 -2.20
C GLU A 99 3.78 9.13 -3.27
N LEU A 100 2.49 9.20 -2.96
CA LEU A 100 1.44 9.03 -3.96
C LEU A 100 1.30 10.31 -4.80
N PRO A 101 1.01 10.18 -6.11
CA PRO A 101 0.69 11.34 -6.93
C PRO A 101 -0.56 12.05 -6.38
N PRO A 102 -0.67 13.38 -6.57
CA PRO A 102 -1.89 14.11 -6.22
C PRO A 102 -3.11 13.45 -6.88
N GLN A 103 -4.17 13.19 -6.12
CA GLN A 103 -5.41 12.66 -6.68
C GLN A 103 -5.97 13.71 -7.65
N THR A 104 -5.95 13.42 -8.96
CA THR A 104 -6.73 14.19 -9.92
C THR A 104 -8.20 13.93 -9.58
N GLN A 105 -8.93 14.95 -9.14
CA GLN A 105 -10.38 14.87 -9.04
C GLN A 105 -10.89 14.62 -10.46
N GLU A 106 -11.24 13.37 -10.78
CA GLU A 106 -12.06 13.09 -11.94
C GLU A 106 -13.35 13.90 -11.74
N ALA A 107 -13.55 14.90 -12.59
CA ALA A 107 -14.76 15.69 -12.61
C ALA A 107 -15.95 14.73 -12.65
N GLU A 108 -16.85 14.85 -11.67
CA GLU A 108 -18.14 14.16 -11.69
C GLU A 108 -18.78 14.40 -13.06
N SER A 109 -18.81 13.35 -13.89
CA SER A 109 -19.53 13.37 -15.15
C SER A 109 -21.03 13.52 -14.80
N PRO A 110 -21.72 14.59 -15.23
CA PRO A 110 -23.12 14.80 -14.89
C PRO A 110 -23.99 13.81 -15.68
N ARG A 111 -24.10 12.57 -15.19
CA ARG A 111 -25.10 11.62 -15.67
C ARG A 111 -26.39 11.80 -14.86
N HIS A 112 -27.44 12.18 -15.59
CA HIS A 112 -28.85 12.23 -15.22
C HIS A 112 -29.36 13.49 -14.48
N ARG A 113 -29.51 14.58 -15.25
CA ARG A 113 -30.71 15.42 -15.18
C ARG A 113 -31.25 15.70 -16.58
N LEU A 114 -31.95 14.72 -17.15
CA LEU A 114 -32.92 14.94 -18.23
C LEU A 114 -33.95 13.79 -18.21
N ALA A 115 -35.07 14.02 -17.54
CA ALA A 115 -36.40 13.66 -18.00
C ALA A 115 -37.37 14.60 -17.26
N GLN A 116 -38.29 15.16 -18.04
CA GLN A 116 -39.17 16.28 -17.72
C GLN A 116 -40.15 15.98 -16.60
#